data_AF-A0A938B3L0-F1
#
_entry.id   AF-A0A938B3L0-F1
#
_cell.length_a   1.000
_cell.length_b   1.000
_cell.length_c   1.000
_cell.angle_alpha   90.00
_cell.angle_beta   90.00
_cell.angle_gamma   90.00
#
_symmetry.space_group_name_H-M   'P 1'
#
loop_
_entity.id
_entity.type
_entity.pdbx_description
1 polymer ?
#
loop_
_entity_poly.entity_id
_entity_poly.type
_entity_poly.pdbx_seq_one_letter_code
_entity_poly.pdbx_strand_id
1 'polypeptide(L)'
;MRGPSPVARSARRWYAPWRCLRLCLAVGLMLGVLTALGCGGNGGDASFVTALGSDLTNQSFAFPQGAGPNVAALLGLPQGQPFTLQFGHFLGTNVGPVTFDSGGRVASGTVLLGSCTLRFDRSTFAAGSGPQSGTQVIIDPCDILRKDDTLRLTAPQCGPGPHQRWGHGGILGCRVGLAAREQRSPDWWGTS
;
A
#
# COMPACT_ATOMS: atom_id res chain seq x y z
N MET A 1 -1.57 -92.40 5.98
CA MET A 1 -1.91 -91.69 4.72
C MET A 1 -2.09 -90.20 5.04
N ARG A 2 -1.58 -89.32 4.16
CA ARG A 2 -1.48 -87.84 4.27
C ARG A 2 -0.39 -87.42 5.27
N GLY A 3 0.68 -86.69 4.95
CA GLY A 3 1.05 -85.85 3.82
C GLY A 3 1.72 -84.59 4.42
N PRO A 4 2.93 -84.16 3.99
CA PRO A 4 3.74 -83.20 4.73
C PRO A 4 3.29 -81.74 4.58
N SER A 5 3.41 -80.97 5.67
CA SER A 5 3.19 -79.51 5.71
C SER A 5 4.37 -78.73 5.11
N PRO A 6 4.15 -77.83 4.14
CA PRO A 6 5.18 -76.92 3.65
C PRO A 6 5.32 -75.67 4.55
N VAL A 7 6.54 -75.44 5.05
CA VAL A 7 6.94 -74.20 5.73
C VAL A 7 7.23 -73.13 4.67
N ALA A 8 6.46 -72.04 4.72
CA ALA A 8 6.56 -70.91 3.81
C ALA A 8 7.87 -70.12 3.98
N ARG A 9 8.51 -69.82 2.84
CA ARG A 9 9.78 -69.10 2.75
C ARG A 9 9.59 -67.59 2.95
N SER A 10 10.51 -67.01 3.70
CA SER A 10 10.70 -65.59 3.93
C SER A 10 11.06 -64.85 2.64
N ALA A 11 10.21 -63.91 2.20
CA ALA A 11 10.48 -63.03 1.07
C ALA A 11 11.19 -61.75 1.53
N ARG A 12 12.52 -61.71 1.38
CA ARG A 12 13.30 -60.47 1.50
C ARG A 12 13.06 -59.60 0.26
N ARG A 13 12.27 -58.54 0.40
CA ARG A 13 12.14 -57.48 -0.61
C ARG A 13 13.40 -56.62 -0.58
N TRP A 14 14.20 -56.73 -1.64
CA TRP A 14 15.27 -55.78 -1.95
C TRP A 14 14.62 -54.50 -2.50
N TYR A 15 14.79 -53.40 -1.78
CA TYR A 15 14.39 -52.08 -2.25
C TYR A 15 15.41 -51.56 -3.27
N ALA A 16 14.98 -51.38 -4.51
CA ALA A 16 15.77 -50.84 -5.60
C ALA A 16 16.00 -49.32 -5.40
N PRO A 17 17.25 -48.81 -5.36
CA PRO A 17 17.58 -47.42 -4.99
C PRO A 17 17.31 -46.37 -6.07
N TRP A 18 16.64 -46.72 -7.16
CA TRP A 18 16.58 -45.89 -8.37
C TRP A 18 15.49 -44.80 -8.34
N ARG A 19 14.64 -44.78 -7.30
CA ARG A 19 13.55 -43.80 -7.18
C ARG A 19 13.97 -42.49 -6.50
N CYS A 20 15.00 -42.48 -5.66
CA CYS A 20 15.48 -41.24 -5.03
C CYS A 20 16.23 -40.33 -6.01
N LEU A 21 17.00 -40.89 -6.95
CA LEU A 21 17.83 -40.09 -7.85
C LEU A 21 17.01 -39.20 -8.81
N ARG A 22 15.82 -39.68 -9.24
CA ARG A 22 14.92 -38.92 -10.12
C ARG A 22 14.20 -37.78 -9.41
N LEU A 23 13.92 -37.92 -8.11
CA LEU A 23 13.25 -36.88 -7.33
C LEU A 23 14.19 -35.70 -7.05
N CYS A 24 15.47 -35.96 -6.80
CA CYS A 24 16.45 -34.90 -6.52
C CYS A 24 16.75 -34.01 -7.75
N LEU A 25 16.81 -34.58 -8.95
CA LEU A 25 17.03 -33.81 -10.19
C LEU A 25 15.85 -32.88 -10.53
N ALA A 26 14.62 -33.28 -10.25
CA ALA A 26 13.42 -32.46 -10.49
C ALA A 26 13.34 -31.24 -9.54
N VAL A 27 13.72 -31.41 -8.27
CA VAL A 27 13.73 -30.31 -7.28
C VAL A 27 14.86 -29.30 -7.57
N GLY A 28 16.04 -29.77 -7.99
CA GLY A 28 17.15 -28.89 -8.36
C GLY A 28 16.86 -27.99 -9.56
N LEU A 29 16.16 -28.52 -10.57
CA LEU A 29 15.72 -27.73 -11.73
C LEU A 29 14.67 -26.67 -11.38
N MET A 30 13.75 -26.96 -10.45
CA MET A 30 12.78 -25.97 -9.97
C MET A 30 13.41 -24.83 -9.17
N LEU A 31 14.45 -25.11 -8.36
CA LEU A 31 15.18 -24.04 -7.65
C LEU A 31 16.03 -23.17 -8.60
N GLY A 32 16.60 -23.75 -9.66
CA GLY A 32 17.41 -23.02 -10.64
C GLY A 32 16.62 -21.94 -11.39
N VAL A 33 15.40 -22.26 -11.85
CA VAL A 33 14.54 -21.32 -12.58
C VAL A 33 14.04 -20.18 -11.69
N LEU A 34 13.88 -20.41 -10.37
CA LEU A 34 13.47 -19.36 -9.44
C LEU A 34 14.55 -18.27 -9.24
N THR A 35 15.83 -18.59 -9.40
CA THR A 35 16.93 -17.62 -9.19
C THR A 35 17.24 -16.75 -10.41
N ALA A 36 16.87 -17.20 -11.63
CA ALA A 36 17.05 -16.42 -12.86
C ALA A 36 16.04 -15.26 -13.01
N LEU A 37 14.95 -15.28 -12.23
CA LEU A 37 14.01 -14.14 -12.08
C LEU A 37 14.37 -13.25 -10.87
N GLY A 38 15.52 -13.50 -10.24
CA GLY A 38 16.12 -12.64 -9.22
C GLY A 38 16.56 -11.33 -9.84
N CYS A 39 15.61 -10.40 -9.91
CA CYS A 39 15.74 -9.00 -10.25
C CYS A 39 17.02 -8.40 -9.64
N GLY A 40 18.08 -8.27 -10.45
CA GLY A 40 19.22 -7.42 -10.19
C GLY A 40 18.79 -5.96 -10.24
N GLY A 41 18.08 -5.53 -9.20
CA GLY A 41 17.67 -4.15 -9.03
C GLY A 41 18.86 -3.33 -8.57
N ASN A 42 19.53 -2.69 -9.52
CA ASN A 42 20.45 -1.60 -9.27
C ASN A 42 19.75 -0.61 -8.32
N GLY A 43 20.23 -0.52 -7.07
CA GLY A 43 19.68 0.32 -6.01
C GLY A 43 19.93 1.79 -6.31
N GLY A 44 19.24 2.33 -7.31
CA GLY A 44 19.05 3.77 -7.41
C GLY A 44 18.16 4.15 -6.24
N ASP A 45 18.71 4.93 -5.31
CA ASP A 45 18.00 5.46 -4.15
C ASP A 45 16.66 6.05 -4.60
N ALA A 46 15.58 5.37 -4.24
CA ALA A 46 14.22 5.79 -4.48
C ALA A 46 13.97 7.07 -3.67
N SER A 47 14.32 8.20 -4.26
CA SER A 47 14.18 9.51 -3.62
C SER A 47 12.76 10.02 -3.84
N PHE A 48 12.05 10.18 -2.73
CA PHE A 48 10.79 10.89 -2.68
C PHE A 48 11.04 12.37 -2.98
N VAL A 49 10.29 12.93 -3.93
CA VAL A 49 10.35 14.34 -4.30
C VAL A 49 9.00 14.98 -4.09
N THR A 50 8.97 16.28 -3.83
CA THR A 50 7.72 17.05 -3.72
C THR A 50 6.91 16.90 -5.00
N ALA A 51 5.65 16.48 -4.85
CA ALA A 51 4.76 16.27 -5.98
C ALA A 51 4.42 17.59 -6.69
N LEU A 52 4.54 17.59 -8.01
CA LEU A 52 4.11 18.69 -8.88
C LEU A 52 2.70 18.45 -9.41
N GLY A 53 2.03 19.49 -9.91
CA GLY A 53 0.71 19.35 -10.53
C GLY A 53 0.70 18.38 -11.71
N SER A 54 1.79 18.32 -12.48
CA SER A 54 1.97 17.34 -13.56
C SER A 54 2.02 15.90 -13.06
N ASP A 55 2.53 15.66 -11.86
CA ASP A 55 2.70 14.32 -11.29
C ASP A 55 1.37 13.76 -10.77
N LEU A 56 0.40 14.63 -10.45
CA LEU A 56 -0.89 14.24 -9.87
C LEU A 56 -2.07 14.45 -10.84
N THR A 57 -1.86 15.09 -11.99
CA THR A 57 -2.95 15.41 -12.92
C THR A 57 -3.66 14.15 -13.40
N ASN A 58 -4.96 14.06 -13.13
CA ASN A 58 -5.82 12.93 -13.49
C ASN A 58 -5.34 11.58 -12.91
N GLN A 59 -4.68 11.62 -11.75
CA GLN A 59 -4.15 10.43 -11.09
C GLN A 59 -4.99 9.96 -9.90
N SER A 60 -4.97 8.65 -9.67
CA SER A 60 -5.68 7.99 -8.57
C SER A 60 -4.72 7.12 -7.77
N PHE A 61 -4.71 7.32 -6.46
CA PHE A 61 -3.85 6.60 -5.52
C PHE A 61 -4.73 5.85 -4.51
N ALA A 62 -4.63 4.52 -4.52
CA ALA A 62 -5.39 3.67 -3.62
C ALA A 62 -4.53 3.19 -2.45
N PHE A 63 -5.11 3.26 -1.26
CA PHE A 63 -4.53 2.82 0.00
C PHE A 63 -5.30 1.60 0.48
N PRO A 64 -5.04 0.39 -0.06
CA PRO A 64 -5.84 -0.81 0.21
C PRO A 64 -5.72 -1.31 1.65
N GLN A 65 -4.61 -0.99 2.32
CA GLN A 65 -4.41 -1.26 3.74
C GLN A 65 -4.86 -0.07 4.63
N GLY A 66 -5.51 0.91 4.01
CA GLY A 66 -5.92 2.14 4.67
C GLY A 66 -4.77 3.01 5.12
N ALA A 67 -5.12 4.00 5.94
CA ALA A 67 -4.15 4.93 6.49
C ALA A 67 -3.45 4.37 7.72
N GLY A 68 -2.17 4.69 7.89
CA GLY A 68 -1.48 4.51 9.16
C GLY A 68 -2.18 5.29 10.28
N PRO A 69 -1.96 4.96 11.56
CA PRO A 69 -2.76 5.45 12.69
C PRO A 69 -2.88 6.99 12.73
N ASN A 70 -1.81 7.71 12.42
CA ASN A 70 -1.79 9.18 12.44
C ASN A 70 -2.59 9.80 11.28
N VAL A 71 -2.44 9.23 10.08
CA VAL A 71 -3.17 9.73 8.89
C VAL A 71 -4.64 9.34 8.97
N ALA A 72 -4.96 8.16 9.49
CA ALA A 72 -6.34 7.71 9.70
C ALA A 72 -7.07 8.64 10.67
N ALA A 73 -6.44 8.97 11.81
CA ALA A 73 -7.00 9.91 12.78
C ALA A 73 -7.22 11.30 12.18
N LEU A 74 -6.25 11.81 11.41
CA LEU A 74 -6.34 13.11 10.74
C LEU A 74 -7.49 13.16 9.73
N LEU A 75 -7.73 12.08 9.01
CA LEU A 75 -8.82 11.95 8.03
C LEU A 75 -10.15 11.55 8.69
N GLY A 76 -10.20 11.29 9.99
CA GLY A 76 -11.40 10.82 10.69
C GLY A 76 -11.82 9.40 10.33
N LEU A 77 -10.90 8.56 9.86
CA LEU A 77 -11.18 7.19 9.41
C LEU A 77 -10.87 6.15 10.49
N PRO A 78 -11.57 5.01 10.50
CA PRO A 78 -11.11 3.83 11.23
C PRO A 78 -9.72 3.39 10.76
N GLN A 79 -8.89 2.89 11.67
CA GLN A 79 -7.57 2.37 11.32
C GLN A 79 -7.69 1.16 10.37
N GLY A 80 -6.83 1.12 9.35
CA GLY A 80 -6.87 0.07 8.33
C GLY A 80 -7.99 0.20 7.31
N GLN A 81 -8.85 1.22 7.40
CA GLN A 81 -9.93 1.44 6.45
C GLN A 81 -9.36 1.87 5.08
N PRO A 82 -9.61 1.11 4.00
CA PRO A 82 -9.12 1.47 2.68
C PRO A 82 -9.77 2.76 2.18
N PHE A 83 -9.01 3.52 1.41
CA PHE A 83 -9.48 4.73 0.76
C PHE A 83 -8.69 5.00 -0.52
N THR A 84 -9.23 5.89 -1.35
CA THR A 84 -8.62 6.33 -2.60
C THR A 84 -8.60 7.86 -2.63
N LEU A 85 -7.48 8.43 -3.06
CA LEU A 85 -7.35 9.83 -3.40
C LEU A 85 -7.26 9.98 -4.91
N GLN A 86 -8.19 10.72 -5.49
CA GLN A 86 -8.23 11.03 -6.90
C GLN A 86 -7.97 12.52 -7.08
N PHE A 87 -7.03 12.84 -7.95
CA PHE A 87 -6.67 14.20 -8.31
C PHE A 87 -7.15 14.45 -9.73
N GLY A 88 -7.86 15.54 -9.96
CA GLY A 88 -8.26 15.92 -11.31
C GLY A 88 -7.19 16.74 -12.01
N HIS A 89 -7.61 17.59 -12.94
CA HIS A 89 -6.71 18.30 -13.82
C HIS A 89 -6.15 19.60 -13.17
N PHE A 90 -4.82 19.76 -13.18
CA PHE A 90 -4.15 20.99 -12.74
C PHE A 90 -3.87 21.89 -13.94
N LEU A 91 -4.54 23.04 -14.03
CA LEU A 91 -4.43 24.01 -15.14
C LEU A 91 -3.16 24.88 -15.05
N GLY A 92 -2.00 24.26 -14.79
CA GLY A 92 -0.73 24.98 -14.58
C GLY A 92 -0.65 25.75 -13.26
N THR A 93 -1.56 25.48 -12.32
CA THR A 93 -1.52 26.06 -10.96
C THR A 93 -1.17 24.99 -9.94
N ASN A 94 -0.78 25.42 -8.74
CA ASN A 94 -0.57 24.52 -7.59
C ASN A 94 -1.89 24.13 -6.90
N VAL A 95 -3.04 24.49 -7.47
CA VAL A 95 -4.36 24.14 -6.93
C VAL A 95 -5.07 23.24 -7.92
N GLY A 96 -5.60 22.12 -7.44
CA GLY A 96 -6.33 21.18 -8.28
C GLY A 96 -7.53 20.57 -7.55
N PRO A 97 -8.52 20.05 -8.29
CA PRO A 97 -9.62 19.32 -7.70
C PRO A 97 -9.12 18.00 -7.09
N VAL A 98 -9.67 17.62 -5.95
CA VAL A 98 -9.39 16.35 -5.27
C VAL A 98 -10.68 15.70 -4.82
N THR A 99 -10.73 14.38 -4.95
CA THR A 99 -11.81 13.52 -4.47
C THR A 99 -11.21 12.45 -3.57
N PHE A 100 -11.78 12.31 -2.38
CA PHE A 100 -11.48 11.28 -1.40
C PHE A 100 -12.65 10.30 -1.36
N ASP A 101 -12.40 9.02 -1.61
CA ASP A 101 -13.39 7.94 -1.48
C ASP A 101 -12.97 6.93 -0.42
N SER A 102 -13.89 6.53 0.45
CA SER A 102 -13.68 5.40 1.36
C SER A 102 -14.97 4.62 1.59
N GLY A 103 -15.04 3.44 0.97
CA GLY A 103 -16.19 2.54 1.09
C GLY A 103 -17.47 3.12 0.51
N GLY A 104 -17.38 3.83 -0.62
CA GLY A 104 -18.52 4.47 -1.29
C GLY A 104 -18.99 5.78 -0.67
N ARG A 105 -18.29 6.27 0.36
CA ARG A 105 -18.48 7.62 0.89
C ARG A 105 -17.43 8.53 0.28
N VAL A 106 -17.88 9.69 -0.21
CA VAL A 106 -17.06 10.59 -1.01
C VAL A 106 -16.99 11.95 -0.35
N ALA A 107 -15.79 12.53 -0.29
CA ALA A 107 -15.57 13.93 -0.01
C ALA A 107 -14.81 14.55 -1.18
N SER A 108 -15.19 15.76 -1.60
CA SER A 108 -14.57 16.43 -2.73
C SER A 108 -14.29 17.89 -2.43
N GLY A 109 -13.26 18.43 -3.09
CA GLY A 109 -12.86 19.82 -2.95
C GLY A 109 -11.56 20.09 -3.70
N THR A 110 -10.61 20.74 -3.04
CA THR A 110 -9.36 21.20 -3.66
C THR A 110 -8.13 20.75 -2.86
N VAL A 111 -7.01 20.55 -3.56
CA VAL A 111 -5.69 20.38 -2.96
C VAL A 111 -4.81 21.56 -3.34
N LEU A 112 -4.05 22.08 -2.38
CA LEU A 112 -2.95 23.02 -2.61
C LEU A 112 -1.61 22.29 -2.50
N LEU A 113 -0.88 22.22 -3.60
CA LEU A 113 0.47 21.64 -3.71
C LEU A 113 1.51 22.58 -3.09
N GLY A 114 2.60 22.00 -2.57
CA GLY A 114 3.57 22.68 -1.71
C GLY A 114 3.30 22.41 -0.23
N SER A 115 2.08 22.68 0.25
CA SER A 115 1.66 22.38 1.63
C SER A 115 0.77 21.13 1.75
N CYS A 116 0.48 20.45 0.63
CA CYS A 116 -0.42 19.30 0.52
C CYS A 116 -1.71 19.48 1.31
N THR A 117 -2.31 20.66 1.16
CA THR A 117 -3.46 21.04 1.97
C THR A 117 -4.72 20.70 1.22
N LEU A 118 -5.42 19.68 1.72
CA LEU A 118 -6.70 19.21 1.22
C LEU A 118 -7.81 20.02 1.89
N ARG A 119 -8.67 20.64 1.10
CA ARG A 119 -9.87 21.32 1.57
C ARG A 119 -11.07 20.64 0.94
N PHE A 120 -11.99 20.17 1.77
CA PHE A 120 -13.20 19.48 1.30
C PHE A 120 -14.38 20.43 1.34
N ASP A 121 -14.97 20.70 0.19
CA ASP A 121 -16.15 21.58 0.07
C ASP A 121 -17.46 20.78 0.15
N ARG A 122 -17.42 19.48 -0.19
CA ARG A 122 -18.57 18.55 -0.11
C ARG A 122 -18.14 17.24 0.54
N SER A 123 -19.06 16.60 1.27
CA SER A 123 -18.84 15.30 1.91
C SER A 123 -20.16 14.55 2.06
N THR A 124 -20.15 13.24 1.80
CA THR A 124 -21.26 12.31 2.09
C THR A 124 -21.00 11.48 3.34
N PHE A 125 -19.93 11.78 4.09
CA PHE A 125 -19.67 11.05 5.32
C PHE A 125 -20.61 11.50 6.44
N ALA A 126 -20.92 10.60 7.36
CA ALA A 126 -21.66 10.95 8.56
C ALA A 126 -20.81 11.87 9.46
N ALA A 127 -21.47 12.71 10.26
CA ALA A 127 -20.79 13.59 11.20
C ALA A 127 -19.83 12.80 12.11
N GLY A 128 -18.59 13.27 12.21
CA GLY A 128 -17.54 12.61 13.01
C GLY A 128 -16.90 11.38 12.35
N SER A 129 -17.26 11.04 11.11
CA SER A 129 -16.60 9.99 10.33
C SER A 129 -16.04 10.58 9.05
N GLY A 130 -14.78 10.36 8.72
CA GLY A 130 -14.16 10.88 7.50
C GLY A 130 -14.05 12.41 7.42
N PRO A 131 -13.54 12.93 6.29
CA PRO A 131 -13.45 14.36 6.05
C PRO A 131 -14.83 15.02 5.93
N GLN A 132 -15.02 16.15 6.60
CA GLN A 132 -16.30 16.89 6.62
C GLN A 132 -16.26 18.08 5.66
N SER A 133 -17.41 18.53 5.16
CA SER A 133 -17.50 19.76 4.37
C SER A 133 -17.00 20.97 5.17
N GLY A 134 -16.23 21.84 4.54
CA GLY A 134 -15.56 22.99 5.14
C GLY A 134 -14.27 22.65 5.90
N THR A 135 -13.91 21.37 6.05
CA THR A 135 -12.67 21.00 6.75
C THR A 135 -11.44 21.11 5.87
N GLN A 136 -10.33 21.43 6.52
CA GLN A 136 -9.01 21.46 5.93
C GLN A 136 -8.12 20.43 6.62
N VAL A 137 -7.43 19.63 5.82
CA VAL A 137 -6.49 18.60 6.25
C VAL A 137 -5.14 18.91 5.62
N ILE A 138 -4.09 18.99 6.44
CA ILE A 138 -2.72 19.27 5.98
C ILE A 138 -1.91 17.99 6.06
N ILE A 139 -1.31 17.55 4.95
CA ILE A 139 -0.49 16.33 4.87
C ILE A 139 0.93 16.68 4.43
N ASP A 140 1.78 17.13 5.36
CA ASP A 140 3.12 17.60 5.01
C ASP A 140 4.21 16.55 5.33
N PRO A 141 5.00 16.05 4.35
CA PRO A 141 5.05 16.43 2.93
C PRO A 141 4.12 15.63 1.98
N CYS A 142 3.75 16.26 0.85
CA CYS A 142 3.20 15.61 -0.36
C CYS A 142 4.37 15.13 -1.24
N ASP A 143 4.84 13.91 -0.99
CA ASP A 143 5.93 13.37 -1.79
C ASP A 143 5.44 12.29 -2.74
N ILE A 144 5.98 12.29 -3.95
CA ILE A 144 5.81 11.21 -4.91
C ILE A 144 7.16 10.55 -5.19
N LEU A 145 7.16 9.23 -5.27
CA LEU A 145 8.25 8.46 -5.84
C LEU A 145 7.94 8.25 -7.32
N ARG A 146 8.53 9.08 -8.19
CA ARG A 146 8.27 9.09 -9.64
C ARG A 146 8.61 7.79 -10.36
N LYS A 147 9.48 6.96 -9.79
CA LYS A 147 9.86 5.67 -10.39
C LYS A 147 8.68 4.70 -10.44
N ASP A 148 7.83 4.76 -9.41
CA ASP A 148 6.75 3.81 -9.18
C ASP A 148 5.39 4.50 -9.05
N ASP A 149 5.31 5.79 -9.40
CA ASP A 149 4.15 6.66 -9.22
C ASP A 149 3.50 6.47 -7.85
N THR A 150 4.34 6.51 -6.79
CA THR A 150 3.88 6.18 -5.45
C THR A 150 3.76 7.45 -4.61
N LEU A 151 2.54 7.82 -4.23
CA LEU A 151 2.23 8.94 -3.36
C LEU A 151 2.44 8.55 -1.90
N ARG A 152 3.23 9.32 -1.17
CA ARG A 152 3.44 9.18 0.27
C ARG A 152 2.69 10.27 1.03
N LEU A 153 1.80 9.85 1.91
CA LEU A 153 1.11 10.72 2.85
C LEU A 153 1.78 10.61 4.22
N THR A 154 2.13 11.75 4.80
CA THR A 154 2.65 11.82 6.16
C THR A 154 1.79 12.80 6.95
N ALA A 155 1.30 12.37 8.11
CA ALA A 155 0.64 13.30 9.02
C ALA A 155 1.64 14.39 9.43
N PRO A 156 1.20 15.65 9.59
CA PRO A 156 2.07 16.72 10.00
C PRO A 156 2.72 16.30 11.32
N GLN A 157 4.04 16.32 11.34
CA GLN A 157 4.81 16.01 12.54
C GLN A 157 4.30 16.92 13.66
N CYS A 158 3.73 16.32 14.72
CA CYS A 158 3.52 17.04 15.97
C CYS A 158 4.90 17.53 16.41
N GLY A 159 5.22 18.78 16.10
CA GLY A 159 6.42 19.42 16.62
C GLY A 159 6.39 19.33 18.14
N PRO A 160 7.54 19.36 18.83
CA PRO A 160 7.56 19.48 20.28
C PRO A 160 6.91 20.83 20.65
N GLY A 161 5.60 20.83 20.85
CA GLY A 161 4.91 21.95 21.47
C GLY A 161 5.47 22.13 22.88
N PRO A 162 5.62 23.36 23.36
CA PRO A 162 6.13 23.61 24.70
C PRO A 162 5.19 22.97 25.72
N HIS A 163 5.72 21.98 26.45
CA HIS A 163 5.14 21.41 27.68
C HIS A 163 3.66 20.98 27.62
N GLN A 164 3.37 19.83 27.01
CA GLN A 164 2.34 18.95 27.58
C GLN A 164 3.02 17.79 28.30
N ARG A 165 3.21 17.99 29.61
CA ARG A 165 3.72 16.99 30.55
C ARG A 165 2.64 15.94 30.78
N TRP A 166 2.51 14.98 29.87
CA TRP A 166 1.75 13.77 30.14
C TRP A 166 2.62 12.87 31.02
N GLY A 167 2.19 12.72 32.28
CA GLY A 167 2.81 11.81 33.24
C GLY A 167 2.74 10.37 32.74
N HIS A 168 3.84 9.66 32.97
CA HIS A 168 4.01 8.21 32.81
C HIS A 168 4.14 7.65 31.38
N GLY A 169 5.37 7.75 30.86
CA GLY A 169 6.11 6.62 30.26
C GLY A 169 5.50 5.96 29.02
N GLY A 170 5.74 6.53 27.83
CA GLY A 170 5.42 5.84 26.57
C GLY A 170 5.82 6.60 25.31
N ILE A 171 6.90 6.14 24.68
CA ILE A 171 7.33 6.21 23.26
C ILE A 171 7.16 7.56 22.53
N LEU A 172 8.28 8.29 22.46
CA LEU A 172 8.57 9.24 21.39
C LEU A 172 8.71 8.51 20.05
N GLY A 173 7.98 8.97 19.05
CA GLY A 173 8.32 8.74 17.65
C GLY A 173 7.09 8.52 16.81
N CYS A 174 6.67 9.51 16.02
CA CYS A 174 5.64 9.27 15.01
C CYS A 174 5.92 10.06 13.73
N ARG A 175 6.96 9.63 13.01
CA ARG A 175 6.92 9.62 11.54
C ARG A 175 6.46 8.23 11.13
N VAL A 176 5.18 8.10 10.80
CA VAL A 176 4.65 6.93 10.07
C VAL A 176 4.16 7.46 8.74
N GLY A 177 5.05 7.41 7.74
CA GLY A 177 4.68 7.71 6.36
C GLY A 177 3.97 6.50 5.77
N LEU A 178 2.94 6.74 4.99
CA LEU A 178 2.19 5.72 4.29
C LEU A 178 2.30 5.98 2.79
N ALA A 179 2.61 4.95 2.01
CA ALA A 179 2.80 5.06 0.58
C ALA A 179 1.72 4.25 -0.17
N ALA A 180 1.13 4.85 -1.20
CA ALA A 180 0.23 4.18 -2.14
C ALA A 180 0.75 4.32 -3.55
N ARG A 181 0.61 3.25 -4.33
CA ARG A 181 0.93 3.25 -5.75
C ARG A 181 -0.23 3.83 -6.55
N GLU A 182 0.07 4.55 -7.63
CA GLU A 182 -0.90 4.92 -8.66
C GLU A 182 -1.64 3.66 -9.11
N GLN A 183 -2.96 3.71 -9.02
CA GLN A 183 -3.82 2.79 -9.74
C GLN A 183 -4.20 3.46 -11.03
N ARG A 184 -3.56 3.05 -12.14
CA ARG A 184 -4.09 3.32 -13.47
C ARG A 184 -5.45 2.68 -13.56
N SER A 185 -6.49 3.50 -13.40
CA SER A 185 -7.84 3.08 -13.70
C SER A 185 -7.86 2.73 -15.19
N PRO A 186 -8.20 1.50 -15.58
CA PRO A 186 -8.35 1.17 -16.99
C PRO A 186 -9.50 2.03 -17.55
N ASP A 187 -9.12 3.04 -18.33
CA ASP A 187 -9.92 3.83 -19.26
C ASP A 187 -11.39 4.08 -18.86
N TRP A 188 -11.61 5.14 -18.05
CA TRP A 188 -12.92 5.80 -17.95
C TRP A 188 -13.22 6.73 -19.15
N TRP A 189 -12.64 6.46 -20.32
CA TRP A 189 -13.05 7.11 -21.58
C TRP A 189 -14.26 6.37 -22.14
N GLY A 190 -15.35 6.35 -21.37
CA GLY A 190 -16.67 5.99 -21.85
C GLY A 190 -17.23 7.19 -22.61
N THR A 191 -17.09 7.12 -23.93
CA THR A 191 -17.78 7.94 -24.94
C THR A 191 -19.18 8.36 -24.49
N SER A 192 -19.43 9.66 -24.49
CA SER A 192 -20.76 10.26 -24.69
C SER A 192 -20.74 11.06 -25.97
#